data_AF-A0A256BB29-F1
#
_entry.id   AF-A0A256BB29-F1
#
_cell.length_a   1.000
_cell.length_b   1.000
_cell.length_c   1.000
_cell.angle_alpha   90.00
_cell.angle_beta   90.00
_cell.angle_gamma   90.00
#
_symmetry.space_group_name_H-M   'P 1'
#
loop_
_entity.id
_entity.type
_entity.pdbx_description
1 polymer ?
#
loop_
_entity_poly.entity_id
_entity_poly.type
_entity_poly.pdbx_seq_one_letter_code
_entity_poly.pdbx_strand_id
1 'polypeptide(L)'
;MALKIGRLEIGYRLLISLTAIAIAYGYLGSYICLFWLEQSYWAAGLLFLLAASGIFAMPRSLGGLIAAIAAIITIYINANLNESLIGAAICLFLYWIGFQDIRYNPAPNKKLSIIDLIATALTIALMIALTIATFQIPLSWLASLTIGIIAAAVTLIGKQIEYLELSTKENFILLGILTGSSLVIGFAIRVIFYLPKPTNFL
;
A
#
# COMPACT_ATOMS: atom_id res chain seq x y z
N MET A 1 -22.05 1.48 -8.72
CA MET A 1 -22.53 2.60 -7.87
C MET A 1 -21.32 3.43 -7.46
N ALA A 2 -21.39 4.75 -7.65
CA ALA A 2 -20.33 5.69 -7.30
C ALA A 2 -20.72 6.47 -6.04
N LEU A 3 -19.76 6.69 -5.14
CA LEU A 3 -19.94 7.59 -4.02
C LEU A 3 -19.58 9.00 -4.50
N LYS A 4 -20.56 9.91 -4.48
CA LYS A 4 -20.36 11.29 -4.93
C LYS A 4 -19.87 12.12 -3.75
N ILE A 5 -18.58 12.50 -3.75
CA ILE A 5 -18.02 13.46 -2.81
C ILE A 5 -17.71 14.74 -3.59
N GLY A 6 -18.62 15.71 -3.54
CA GLY A 6 -18.49 16.96 -4.30
C GLY A 6 -18.55 16.75 -5.82
N ARG A 7 -17.51 17.21 -6.55
CA ARG A 7 -17.36 17.04 -8.01
C ARG A 7 -16.68 15.72 -8.41
N LEU A 8 -16.23 14.90 -7.46
CA LEU A 8 -15.53 13.63 -7.73
C LEU A 8 -16.52 12.47 -7.59
N GLU A 9 -16.72 11.73 -8.68
CA GLU A 9 -17.44 10.45 -8.67
C GLU A 9 -16.45 9.32 -8.42
N ILE A 10 -16.31 8.91 -7.17
CA ILE A 10 -15.43 7.81 -6.78
C ILE A 10 -16.22 6.52 -6.94
N GLY A 11 -15.86 5.70 -7.93
CA GLY A 11 -16.40 4.34 -8.04
C GLY A 11 -16.05 3.52 -6.79
N TYR A 12 -16.97 2.67 -6.34
CA TYR A 12 -16.78 1.80 -5.16
C TYR A 12 -15.45 1.01 -5.21
N ARG A 13 -15.00 0.61 -6.41
CA ARG A 13 -13.72 -0.07 -6.66
C ARG A 13 -12.50 0.77 -6.26
N LEU A 14 -12.49 2.05 -6.66
CA LEU A 14 -11.42 2.98 -6.32
C LEU A 14 -11.42 3.24 -4.82
N LEU A 15 -12.60 3.37 -4.20
CA LEU A 15 -12.72 3.57 -2.76
C LEU A 15 -12.10 2.42 -1.97
N ILE A 16 -12.33 1.16 -2.38
CA ILE A 16 -11.69 -0.01 -1.76
C ILE A 16 -10.17 0.07 -1.87
N SER A 17 -9.64 0.34 -3.07
CA SER A 17 -8.19 0.43 -3.27
C SER A 17 -7.56 1.58 -2.47
N LEU A 18 -8.19 2.76 -2.47
CA LEU A 18 -7.73 3.91 -1.69
C LEU A 18 -7.75 3.60 -0.18
N THR A 19 -8.81 2.95 0.31
CA THR A 19 -8.91 2.57 1.73
C THR A 19 -7.82 1.55 2.11
N ALA A 20 -7.59 0.55 1.27
CA ALA A 20 -6.52 -0.44 1.49
C ALA A 20 -5.13 0.22 1.51
N ILE A 21 -4.85 1.13 0.57
CA ILE A 21 -3.60 1.90 0.53
C ILE A 21 -3.45 2.79 1.76
N ALA A 22 -4.53 3.44 2.19
CA ALA A 22 -4.53 4.24 3.42
C ALA A 22 -4.17 3.36 4.62
N ILE A 23 -4.83 2.21 4.80
CA ILE A 23 -4.51 1.25 5.88
C ILE A 23 -3.03 0.85 5.83
N ALA A 24 -2.51 0.53 4.64
CA ALA A 24 -1.11 0.17 4.45
C ALA A 24 -0.14 1.26 4.92
N TYR A 25 -0.38 2.52 4.53
CA TYR A 25 0.43 3.66 4.96
C TYR A 25 0.29 3.96 6.45
N GLY A 26 -0.86 3.67 7.06
CA GLY A 26 -1.04 3.73 8.51
C GLY A 26 -0.13 2.75 9.24
N TYR A 27 -0.06 1.49 8.79
CA TYR A 27 0.87 0.51 9.33
C TYR A 27 2.33 0.93 9.13
N LEU A 28 2.66 1.46 7.94
CA LEU A 28 4.00 1.96 7.67
C LEU A 28 4.39 3.12 8.60
N GLY A 29 3.47 4.05 8.87
CA GLY A 29 3.67 5.16 9.81
C GLY A 29 3.90 4.68 11.25
N SER A 30 3.10 3.70 11.70
CA SER A 30 3.32 3.04 13.00
C SER A 30 4.69 2.35 13.06
N TYR A 31 5.14 1.73 11.97
CA TYR A 31 6.41 1.03 11.90
C TYR A 31 7.62 1.99 11.88
N ILE A 32 7.49 3.12 11.19
CA ILE A 32 8.48 4.23 11.24
C ILE A 32 8.60 4.76 12.68
N CYS A 33 7.48 4.93 13.38
CA CYS A 33 7.48 5.34 14.78
C CYS A 33 8.25 4.36 15.68
N LEU A 34 8.10 3.05 15.46
CA LEU A 34 8.82 2.05 16.24
C LEU A 34 10.33 2.17 16.07
N PHE A 35 10.82 2.22 14.83
CA PHE A 35 12.25 2.40 14.58
C PHE A 35 12.79 3.72 15.12
N TRP A 36 11.97 4.78 15.12
CA TRP A 36 12.34 6.06 15.73
C TRP A 36 12.51 5.93 17.25
N LEU A 37 11.58 5.25 17.93
CA LEU A 37 11.63 5.04 19.38
C LEU A 37 12.75 4.07 19.79
N GLU A 38 13.05 3.08 18.95
CA GLU A 38 14.16 2.13 19.11
C GLU A 38 15.52 2.71 18.70
N GLN A 39 15.62 4.01 18.43
CA GLN A 39 16.84 4.75 18.06
C GLN A 39 17.48 4.31 16.73
N SER A 40 16.78 3.54 15.90
CA SER A 40 17.21 3.16 14.56
C SER A 40 16.79 4.21 13.53
N TYR A 41 17.33 5.42 13.66
CA TYR A 41 16.96 6.58 12.83
C TYR A 41 17.21 6.35 11.33
N TRP A 42 18.24 5.58 10.98
CA TRP A 42 18.54 5.24 9.59
C TRP A 42 17.44 4.39 8.95
N ALA A 43 16.94 3.38 9.65
CA ALA A 43 15.84 2.55 9.15
C ALA A 43 14.55 3.37 9.02
N ALA A 44 14.25 4.22 10.01
CA ALA A 44 13.10 5.11 9.97
C ALA A 44 13.18 6.09 8.78
N GLY A 45 14.35 6.70 8.56
CA GLY A 45 14.58 7.63 7.44
C GLY A 45 14.46 6.96 6.07
N LEU A 46 15.02 5.76 5.91
CA LEU A 46 14.88 4.99 4.67
C LEU A 46 13.43 4.59 4.39
N LEU A 47 12.70 4.13 5.41
CA LEU A 47 11.28 3.80 5.27
C LEU A 47 10.43 5.03 4.94
N PHE A 48 10.74 6.19 5.52
CA PHE A 48 10.06 7.44 5.19
C PHE A 48 10.32 7.87 3.73
N LEU A 49 11.57 7.80 3.27
CA LEU A 49 11.91 8.07 1.87
C LEU A 49 11.23 7.08 0.92
N LEU A 50 11.17 5.81 1.29
CA LEU A 50 10.46 4.78 0.52
C LEU A 50 8.95 5.06 0.48
N ALA A 51 8.34 5.48 1.59
CA ALA A 51 6.93 5.86 1.65
C ALA A 51 6.64 7.05 0.72
N ALA A 52 7.47 8.09 0.76
CA ALA A 52 7.34 9.28 -0.07
C ALA A 52 7.52 8.96 -1.57
N SER A 53 8.57 8.19 -1.92
CA SER A 53 8.81 7.77 -3.30
C SER A 53 7.73 6.81 -3.82
N GLY A 54 7.14 6.01 -2.95
CA GLY A 54 6.01 5.12 -3.24
C GLY A 54 4.78 5.85 -3.79
N ILE A 55 4.49 7.06 -3.30
CA ILE A 55 3.39 7.91 -3.78
C ILE A 55 3.59 8.27 -5.25
N PHE A 56 4.85 8.54 -5.64
CA PHE A 56 5.21 8.85 -7.02
C PHE A 56 5.22 7.62 -7.92
N ALA A 57 5.58 6.46 -7.36
CA ALA A 57 5.72 5.21 -8.09
C ALA A 57 4.37 4.54 -8.40
N MET A 58 3.41 4.54 -7.46
CA MET A 58 2.15 3.81 -7.59
C MET A 58 1.33 4.14 -8.85
N PRO A 59 1.13 5.42 -9.25
CA PRO A 59 0.38 5.74 -10.47
C PRO A 59 1.06 5.30 -11.76
N ARG A 60 2.39 5.15 -11.74
CA ARG A 60 3.22 4.88 -12.93
C ARG A 60 3.64 3.42 -13.05
N SER A 61 3.57 2.67 -11.96
CA SER A 61 4.08 1.31 -11.89
C SER A 61 3.26 0.35 -12.75
N LEU A 62 3.90 -0.17 -13.80
CA LEU A 62 3.43 -1.34 -14.54
C LEU A 62 3.72 -2.65 -13.78
N GLY A 63 4.52 -2.58 -12.72
CA GLY A 63 5.00 -3.71 -11.94
C GLY A 63 4.12 -4.15 -10.79
N GLY A 64 2.85 -3.71 -10.74
CA GLY A 64 1.91 -4.08 -9.67
C GLY A 64 1.88 -5.59 -9.42
N LEU A 65 1.81 -6.41 -10.47
CA LEU A 65 1.79 -7.86 -10.36
C LEU A 65 3.09 -8.44 -9.77
N ILE A 66 4.25 -7.87 -10.13
CA ILE A 66 5.55 -8.28 -9.56
C ILE A 66 5.62 -7.88 -8.08
N ALA A 67 5.10 -6.70 -7.72
CA ALA A 67 5.05 -6.24 -6.34
C ALA A 67 4.11 -7.11 -5.49
N ALA A 68 3.00 -7.59 -6.05
CA ALA A 68 2.13 -8.57 -5.40
C ALA A 68 2.84 -9.91 -5.18
N ILE A 69 3.56 -10.43 -6.18
CA ILE A 69 4.37 -11.65 -6.04
C ILE A 69 5.40 -11.48 -4.91
N ALA A 70 6.10 -10.35 -4.89
CA ALA A 70 7.07 -10.05 -3.83
C ALA A 70 6.41 -10.04 -2.44
N ALA A 71 5.20 -9.50 -2.31
CA ALA A 71 4.44 -9.54 -1.05
C ALA A 71 4.11 -10.98 -0.62
N ILE A 72 3.62 -11.84 -1.54
CA ILE A 72 3.30 -13.24 -1.25
C ILE A 72 4.53 -14.05 -0.84
N ILE A 73 5.67 -13.84 -1.50
CA ILE A 73 6.96 -14.45 -1.14
C ILE A 73 7.37 -13.98 0.25
N THR A 74 7.21 -12.70 0.56
CA THR A 74 7.54 -12.14 1.88
C THR A 74 6.65 -12.74 2.97
N ILE A 75 5.36 -13.00 2.71
CA ILE A 75 4.49 -13.76 3.62
C ILE A 75 5.03 -15.16 3.86
N TYR A 76 5.40 -15.87 2.79
CA TYR A 76 5.91 -17.24 2.88
C TYR A 76 7.17 -17.34 3.75
N ILE A 77 8.09 -16.36 3.62
CA ILE A 77 9.33 -16.31 4.39
C ILE A 77 9.08 -16.02 5.88
N ASN A 78 8.13 -15.14 6.20
CA ASN A 78 7.91 -14.66 7.58
C ASN A 78 6.89 -15.48 8.38
N ALA A 79 6.06 -16.27 7.70
CA ALA A 79 5.02 -17.06 8.34
C ALA A 79 5.07 -18.52 7.88
N ASN A 80 4.11 -18.95 7.05
CA ASN A 80 3.96 -20.34 6.61
C ASN A 80 3.27 -20.41 5.24
N LEU A 81 3.28 -21.60 4.63
CA LEU A 81 2.61 -21.87 3.34
C LEU A 81 1.12 -21.54 3.38
N ASN A 82 0.40 -21.95 4.42
CA ASN A 82 -1.05 -21.73 4.54
C ASN A 82 -1.40 -20.24 4.51
N GLU A 83 -0.59 -19.43 5.19
CA GLU A 83 -0.77 -17.98 5.26
C GLU A 83 -0.46 -17.30 3.93
N SER A 84 0.59 -17.75 3.25
CA SER A 84 0.91 -17.30 1.89
C SER A 84 -0.20 -17.63 0.91
N LEU A 85 -0.81 -18.82 1.01
CA LEU A 85 -1.96 -19.22 0.20
C LEU A 85 -3.20 -18.36 0.48
N ILE A 86 -3.47 -18.00 1.75
CA ILE A 86 -4.56 -17.08 2.10
C ILE A 86 -4.33 -15.72 1.44
N GLY A 87 -3.14 -15.15 1.60
CA GLY A 87 -2.80 -13.86 0.98
C GLY A 87 -2.92 -13.90 -0.55
N ALA A 88 -2.42 -14.98 -1.18
CA ALA A 88 -2.47 -15.16 -2.62
C ALA A 88 -3.91 -15.34 -3.14
N ALA A 89 -4.72 -16.16 -2.47
CA ALA A 89 -6.11 -16.38 -2.84
C ALA A 89 -6.93 -15.09 -2.79
N ILE A 90 -6.74 -14.28 -1.74
CA ILE A 90 -7.44 -13.01 -1.57
C ILE A 90 -6.95 -11.98 -2.58
N CYS A 91 -5.64 -11.92 -2.82
CA CYS A 91 -5.08 -11.06 -3.85
C CYS A 91 -5.65 -11.40 -5.24
N LEU A 92 -5.68 -12.68 -5.61
CA LEU A 92 -6.23 -13.14 -6.89
C LEU A 92 -7.73 -12.88 -7.01
N PHE A 93 -8.50 -13.12 -5.95
CA PHE A 93 -9.94 -12.86 -5.93
C PHE A 93 -10.26 -11.38 -6.14
N LEU A 94 -9.55 -10.48 -5.44
CA LEU A 94 -9.74 -9.04 -5.60
C LEU A 94 -9.19 -8.53 -6.93
N TYR A 95 -8.10 -9.09 -7.42
CA TYR A 95 -7.59 -8.82 -8.75
C TYR A 95 -8.63 -9.19 -9.82
N TRP A 96 -9.23 -10.38 -9.70
CA TRP A 96 -10.28 -10.86 -10.60
C TRP A 96 -11.49 -9.92 -10.61
N ILE A 97 -12.03 -9.57 -9.44
CA ILE A 97 -13.15 -8.62 -9.33
C ILE A 97 -12.75 -7.24 -9.87
N GLY A 98 -11.53 -6.79 -9.56
CA GLY A 98 -11.00 -5.48 -9.95
C GLY A 98 -10.92 -5.30 -11.47
N PHE A 99 -10.52 -6.33 -12.21
CA PHE A 99 -10.35 -6.29 -13.66
C PHE A 99 -11.61 -6.59 -14.48
N GLN A 100 -12.67 -7.17 -13.90
CA GLN A 100 -13.90 -7.49 -14.65
C GLN A 100 -14.56 -6.29 -15.36
N ASP A 101 -14.40 -5.05 -14.86
CA ASP A 101 -14.94 -3.83 -15.51
C ASP A 101 -13.86 -2.98 -16.23
N ILE A 102 -12.59 -3.41 -16.18
CA ILE A 102 -11.51 -2.70 -16.86
C ILE A 102 -11.55 -3.16 -18.31
N ARG A 103 -12.05 -2.31 -19.22
CA ARG A 103 -11.89 -2.53 -20.67
C ARG A 103 -10.40 -2.59 -20.96
N TYR A 104 -9.86 -3.81 -21.02
CA TYR A 104 -8.47 -4.05 -21.38
C TYR A 104 -8.29 -3.56 -22.81
N ASN A 105 -7.76 -2.35 -22.94
CA ASN A 105 -7.34 -1.85 -24.23
C ASN A 105 -5.87 -2.27 -24.37
N PRO A 106 -5.54 -3.31 -25.16
CA PRO A 106 -4.15 -3.68 -25.40
C PRO A 106 -3.50 -2.53 -26.16
N ALA A 107 -2.95 -1.56 -25.45
CA ALA A 107 -2.08 -0.57 -26.06
C ALA A 107 -0.84 -1.32 -26.55
N PRO A 108 -0.65 -1.47 -27.87
CA PRO A 108 0.43 -2.30 -28.38
C PRO A 108 1.74 -1.55 -28.20
N ASN A 109 2.76 -2.23 -27.67
CA ASN A 109 4.16 -1.82 -27.70
C ASN A 109 4.53 -0.47 -27.05
N LYS A 110 4.07 -0.21 -25.81
CA LYS A 110 4.74 0.81 -25.00
C LYS A 110 6.09 0.26 -24.53
N LYS A 111 7.20 0.70 -25.14
CA LYS A 111 8.55 0.40 -24.63
C LYS A 111 8.64 0.93 -23.19
N LEU A 112 9.01 0.07 -22.25
CA LEU A 112 9.21 0.44 -20.85
C LEU A 112 10.27 1.55 -20.77
N SER A 113 9.90 2.72 -20.27
CA SER A 113 10.86 3.79 -19.99
C SER A 113 11.72 3.41 -18.78
N ILE A 114 12.94 3.94 -18.71
CA ILE A 114 13.81 3.81 -17.51
C ILE A 114 13.07 4.29 -16.26
N ILE A 115 12.24 5.32 -16.40
CA ILE A 115 11.43 5.86 -15.31
C ILE A 115 10.39 4.83 -14.83
N ASP A 116 9.81 4.05 -15.73
CA ASP A 116 8.81 3.02 -15.40
C ASP A 116 9.47 1.82 -14.69
N LEU A 117 10.72 1.50 -15.05
CA LEU A 117 11.53 0.48 -14.36
C LEU A 117 11.87 0.92 -12.93
N ILE A 118 12.30 2.17 -12.73
CA ILE A 118 12.57 2.72 -11.40
C ILE A 118 11.30 2.74 -10.55
N ALA A 119 10.17 3.18 -11.12
CA ALA A 119 8.89 3.17 -10.43
C ALA A 119 8.47 1.73 -10.03
N THR A 120 8.72 0.75 -10.91
CA THR A 120 8.45 -0.66 -10.62
C THR A 120 9.30 -1.17 -9.45
N ALA A 121 10.62 -0.91 -9.48
CA ALA A 121 11.52 -1.31 -8.40
C ALA A 121 11.13 -0.69 -7.05
N LEU A 122 10.78 0.60 -7.03
CA LEU A 122 10.29 1.29 -5.84
C LEU A 122 8.98 0.71 -5.33
N THR A 123 8.06 0.32 -6.22
CA THR A 123 6.78 -0.30 -5.83
C THR A 123 7.00 -1.68 -5.21
N ILE A 124 7.95 -2.47 -5.73
CA ILE A 124 8.33 -3.76 -5.16
C ILE A 124 8.92 -3.57 -3.76
N ALA A 125 9.89 -2.66 -3.61
CA ALA A 125 10.49 -2.35 -2.31
C ALA A 125 9.44 -1.87 -1.30
N LEU A 126 8.54 -0.99 -1.73
CA LEU A 126 7.43 -0.51 -0.91
C LEU A 126 6.51 -1.66 -0.47
N MET A 127 6.14 -2.57 -1.38
CA MET A 127 5.28 -3.71 -1.04
C MET A 127 5.94 -4.65 -0.03
N ILE A 128 7.25 -4.88 -0.14
CA ILE A 128 8.00 -5.65 0.86
C ILE A 128 7.95 -4.94 2.21
N ALA A 129 8.22 -3.63 2.24
CA ALA A 129 8.18 -2.84 3.49
C ALA A 129 6.78 -2.83 4.13
N LEU A 130 5.71 -2.67 3.32
CA LEU A 130 4.33 -2.73 3.78
C LEU A 130 3.97 -4.11 4.32
N THR A 131 4.45 -5.17 3.68
CA THR A 131 4.23 -6.55 4.11
C THR A 131 4.85 -6.77 5.49
N ILE A 132 6.12 -6.38 5.67
CA ILE A 132 6.82 -6.47 6.95
C ILE A 132 6.13 -5.63 8.03
N ALA A 133 5.73 -4.40 7.71
CA ALA A 133 5.02 -3.53 8.64
C ALA A 133 3.67 -4.13 9.09
N THR A 134 2.96 -4.79 8.19
CA THR A 134 1.66 -5.43 8.47
C THR A 134 1.82 -6.72 9.30
N PHE A 135 2.96 -7.40 9.21
CA PHE A 135 3.27 -8.57 10.06
C PHE A 135 3.49 -8.25 11.53
N GLN A 136 3.53 -6.99 11.92
CA GLN A 136 3.52 -6.58 13.33
C GLN A 136 2.17 -6.87 14.01
N ILE A 137 1.14 -7.28 13.26
CA ILE A 137 -0.14 -7.73 13.81
C ILE A 137 0.03 -9.15 14.37
N PRO A 138 -0.35 -9.40 15.64
CA PRO A 138 -0.15 -10.71 16.29
C PRO A 138 -0.98 -11.85 15.68
N LEU A 139 -1.99 -11.53 14.87
CA LEU A 139 -2.87 -12.48 14.18
C LEU A 139 -2.38 -12.71 12.74
N SER A 140 -1.60 -13.77 12.56
CA SER A 140 -0.85 -14.06 11.33
C SER A 140 -1.74 -14.31 10.09
N TRP A 141 -2.88 -14.98 10.26
CA TRP A 141 -3.87 -15.16 9.19
C TRP A 141 -4.56 -13.84 8.77
N LEU A 142 -4.82 -12.95 9.73
CA LEU A 142 -5.42 -11.64 9.49
C LEU A 142 -4.42 -10.68 8.81
N ALA A 143 -3.15 -10.75 9.22
CA ALA A 143 -2.06 -10.05 8.56
C ALA A 143 -1.96 -10.48 7.09
N SER A 144 -1.97 -11.79 6.83
CA SER A 144 -1.92 -12.34 5.46
C SER A 144 -3.09 -11.93 4.59
N LEU A 145 -4.31 -11.91 5.16
CA LEU A 145 -5.49 -11.35 4.49
C LEU A 145 -5.31 -9.88 4.15
N THR A 146 -4.85 -9.08 5.12
CA THR A 146 -4.63 -7.65 4.95
C THR A 146 -3.58 -7.37 3.88
N ILE A 147 -2.47 -8.11 3.88
CA ILE A 147 -1.40 -8.01 2.88
C ILE A 147 -1.94 -8.38 1.48
N GLY A 148 -2.76 -9.42 1.37
CA GLY A 148 -3.42 -9.79 0.12
C GLY A 148 -4.31 -8.68 -0.45
N ILE A 149 -5.07 -7.99 0.41
CA ILE A 149 -5.89 -6.83 0.04
C ILE A 149 -5.01 -5.67 -0.42
N ILE A 150 -3.96 -5.35 0.33
CA ILE A 150 -3.03 -4.25 0.01
C ILE A 150 -2.32 -4.53 -1.32
N ALA A 151 -1.85 -5.76 -1.52
CA ALA A 151 -1.20 -6.19 -2.76
C ALA A 151 -2.13 -6.01 -3.96
N ALA A 152 -3.38 -6.49 -3.87
CA ALA A 152 -4.37 -6.29 -4.91
C ALA A 152 -4.63 -4.79 -5.16
N ALA A 153 -4.80 -3.98 -4.11
CA ALA A 153 -5.05 -2.54 -4.24
C ALA A 153 -3.90 -1.82 -4.96
N VAL A 154 -2.64 -2.11 -4.58
CA VAL A 154 -1.46 -1.52 -5.23
C VAL A 154 -1.34 -1.96 -6.69
N THR A 155 -1.75 -3.19 -7.03
CA THR A 155 -1.77 -3.63 -8.43
C THR A 155 -2.83 -2.92 -9.28
N LEU A 156 -3.98 -2.59 -8.67
CA LEU A 156 -5.14 -2.05 -9.37
C LEU A 156 -5.12 -0.52 -9.45
N ILE A 157 -4.52 0.16 -8.47
CA ILE A 157 -4.65 1.62 -8.31
C ILE A 157 -4.11 2.39 -9.52
N GLY A 158 -3.00 1.95 -10.12
CA GLY A 158 -2.43 2.62 -11.29
C GLY A 158 -3.41 2.66 -12.46
N LYS A 159 -4.08 1.52 -12.73
CA LYS A 159 -5.11 1.45 -13.76
C LYS A 159 -6.39 2.17 -13.37
N GLN A 160 -6.83 2.05 -12.13
CA GLN A 160 -8.04 2.73 -11.66
C GLN A 160 -7.92 4.26 -11.70
N ILE A 161 -6.73 4.80 -11.44
CA ILE A 161 -6.45 6.24 -11.54
C ILE A 161 -6.42 6.70 -13.00
N GLU A 162 -5.90 5.89 -13.93
CA GLU A 162 -5.90 6.18 -15.37
C GLU A 162 -7.33 6.42 -15.90
N TYR A 163 -8.33 5.68 -15.38
CA TYR A 163 -9.74 5.85 -15.76
C TYR A 163 -10.42 7.10 -15.19
N LEU A 164 -9.84 7.78 -14.20
CA LEU A 164 -10.45 8.98 -13.63
C LEU A 164 -10.25 10.22 -14.51
N GLU A 165 -9.43 10.13 -15.56
CA GLU A 165 -9.08 11.23 -16.47
C GLU A 165 -8.58 12.51 -15.74
N LEU A 166 -8.15 12.36 -14.49
CA LEU A 166 -7.62 13.44 -13.66
C LEU A 166 -6.24 13.88 -14.16
N SER A 167 -5.92 15.16 -13.96
CA SER A 167 -4.59 15.65 -14.27
C SER A 167 -3.54 14.98 -13.36
N THR A 168 -2.32 14.84 -13.85
CA THR A 168 -1.20 14.25 -13.07
C THR A 168 -1.00 14.94 -11.72
N LYS A 169 -1.24 16.26 -11.65
CA LYS A 169 -1.14 17.03 -10.40
C LYS A 169 -2.23 16.63 -9.39
N GLU A 170 -3.47 16.49 -9.84
CA GLU A 170 -4.60 16.10 -8.98
C GLU A 170 -4.43 14.67 -8.44
N ASN A 171 -3.92 13.75 -9.27
CA ASN A 171 -3.62 12.38 -8.84
C ASN A 171 -2.58 12.34 -7.71
N PHE A 172 -1.52 13.14 -7.81
CA PHE A 172 -0.51 13.23 -6.76
C PHE A 172 -1.04 13.91 -5.50
N ILE A 173 -1.90 14.92 -5.63
CA ILE A 173 -2.53 15.56 -4.48
C ILE A 173 -3.45 14.57 -3.76
N LEU A 174 -4.29 13.84 -4.49
CA LEU A 174 -5.22 12.87 -3.89
C LEU A 174 -4.47 11.75 -3.17
N LEU A 175 -3.51 11.11 -3.84
CA LEU A 175 -2.71 10.05 -3.20
C LEU A 175 -1.85 10.60 -2.09
N GLY A 176 -1.23 11.77 -2.27
CA GLY A 176 -0.38 12.40 -1.27
C GLY A 176 -1.12 12.77 0.01
N ILE A 177 -2.31 13.35 -0.10
CA ILE A 177 -3.17 13.66 1.06
C ILE A 177 -3.58 12.37 1.75
N LEU A 178 -4.07 11.37 1.00
CA LEU A 178 -4.56 10.11 1.57
C LEU A 178 -3.46 9.32 2.28
N THR A 179 -2.35 9.08 1.59
CA THR A 179 -1.21 8.31 2.12
C THR A 179 -0.47 9.08 3.21
N GLY A 180 -0.27 10.39 3.03
CA GLY A 180 0.39 11.25 4.00
C GLY A 180 -0.42 11.39 5.29
N SER A 181 -1.73 11.66 5.21
CA SER A 181 -2.59 11.72 6.40
C SER A 181 -2.62 10.37 7.13
N SER A 182 -2.73 9.26 6.41
CA SER A 182 -2.74 7.93 7.04
C SER A 182 -1.41 7.60 7.71
N LEU A 183 -0.28 7.93 7.08
CA LEU A 183 1.05 7.75 7.65
C LEU A 183 1.21 8.54 8.95
N VAL A 184 0.79 9.82 8.96
CA VAL A 184 0.82 10.66 10.16
C VAL A 184 -0.08 10.11 11.27
N ILE A 185 -1.30 9.66 10.92
CA ILE A 185 -2.23 9.05 11.88
C ILE A 185 -1.62 7.79 12.49
N GLY A 186 -1.07 6.89 11.66
CA GLY A 186 -0.42 5.66 12.13
C GLY A 186 0.77 5.93 13.05
N PHE A 187 1.59 6.93 12.70
CA PHE A 187 2.68 7.40 13.54
C PHE A 187 2.15 7.91 14.89
N ALA A 188 1.18 8.82 14.88
CA ALA A 188 0.61 9.42 16.09
C ALA A 188 -0.03 8.39 17.02
N ILE A 189 -0.79 7.44 16.45
CA ILE A 189 -1.39 6.32 17.20
C ILE A 189 -0.30 5.55 17.94
N ARG A 190 0.79 5.19 17.25
CA ARG A 190 1.87 4.42 17.87
C ARG A 190 2.59 5.22 18.94
N VAL A 191 2.83 6.51 18.74
CA VAL A 191 3.38 7.41 19.77
C VAL A 191 2.50 7.39 21.02
N ILE A 192 1.18 7.51 20.89
CA ILE A 192 0.24 7.50 22.03
C ILE A 192 0.30 6.17 22.80
N PHE A 193 0.36 5.05 22.09
CA PHE A 193 0.43 3.72 22.74
C PHE A 193 1.80 3.39 23.32
N TYR A 194 2.88 3.96 22.79
CA TYR A 194 4.26 3.74 23.25
C TYR A 194 4.72 4.78 24.27
N LEU A 195 4.00 5.89 24.43
CA LEU A 195 4.12 6.75 25.59
C LEU A 195 3.92 5.86 26.81
N PRO A 196 4.94 5.65 27.66
CA PRO A 196 4.73 4.89 28.87
C PRO A 196 3.58 5.58 29.60
N LYS A 197 2.50 4.84 29.87
CA LYS A 197 1.52 5.27 30.86
C LYS A 197 2.34 5.78 32.04
N PRO A 198 2.09 6.99 32.57
CA PRO A 198 2.82 7.46 33.74
C PRO A 198 2.70 6.37 34.79
N THR A 199 3.81 5.68 35.04
CA THR A 199 3.99 4.79 36.18
C THR A 199 4.07 5.70 37.38
N ASN A 200 2.91 6.11 37.90
CA ASN A 200 2.78 6.75 39.19
C ASN A 200 1.39 6.41 39.73
N PHE A 201 1.37 5.65 40.82
CA PHE A 201 0.73 5.96 42.10
C PHE A 201 0.36 4.65 42.79
N LEU A 202 1.29 4.14 43.61
CA LEU A 202 1.04 3.48 44.89
C LEU A 202 2.32 3.53 45.71
#